data_AF-A0A7W8SA03-F1
#
_entry.id   AF-A0A7W8SA03-F1
#
_cell.length_a   1.000
_cell.length_b   1.000
_cell.length_c   1.000
_cell.angle_alpha   90.00
_cell.angle_beta   90.00
_cell.angle_gamma   90.00
#
_symmetry.space_group_name_H-M   'P 1'
#
loop_
_entity.id
_entity.type
_entity.pdbx_description
1 polymer ?
#
loop_
_entity_poly.entity_id
_entity_poly.type
_entity_poly.pdbx_seq_one_letter_code
_entity_poly.pdbx_strand_id
1 'polypeptide(L)'
;MRQVVYLHYQPPDGEEENMHFSERTFKDALGATVIQSRLGLPQGRQGYEKLLFPGIEVGLAGWQRSHSQGGGTGFESPHAIRYAPEEVNQQFQRLGIERYLRELVELKPSDTELWLTTVTMSHPRTLRLKEIQYRVDAVKNGLSRKFFEASIEVSDQRINPKVIIHATPFMKTF
;
A
#
# COMPACT_ATOMS: atom_id res chain seq x y z
N MET A 1 -17.15 -2.39 -1.84
CA MET A 1 -16.00 -3.17 -1.38
C MET A 1 -15.82 -4.37 -2.28
N ARG A 2 -14.80 -4.35 -3.15
CA ARG A 2 -14.35 -5.55 -3.85
C ARG A 2 -13.41 -6.30 -2.91
N GLN A 3 -13.76 -7.52 -2.52
CA GLN A 3 -12.75 -8.46 -2.03
C GLN A 3 -11.74 -8.65 -3.16
N VAL A 4 -10.48 -8.32 -2.92
CA VAL A 4 -9.41 -8.87 -3.74
C VAL A 4 -9.48 -10.37 -3.54
N VAL A 5 -9.89 -11.07 -4.60
CA VAL A 5 -9.81 -12.52 -4.65
C VAL A 5 -8.33 -12.86 -4.80
N TYR A 6 -7.60 -12.83 -3.68
CA TYR A 6 -6.71 -13.96 -3.43
C TYR A 6 -7.61 -15.18 -3.47
N LEU A 7 -7.15 -16.31 -4.00
CA LEU A 7 -7.77 -17.60 -3.70
C LEU A 7 -7.88 -17.65 -2.16
N HIS A 8 -9.06 -17.32 -1.64
CA HIS A 8 -9.34 -17.21 -0.23
C HIS A 8 -9.46 -18.65 0.24
N TYR A 9 -8.34 -19.28 0.51
CA TYR A 9 -8.31 -20.24 1.58
C TYR A 9 -8.47 -19.41 2.86
N GLN A 10 -9.64 -19.48 3.48
CA GLN A 10 -9.76 -19.15 4.89
C GLN A 10 -9.43 -20.45 5.61
N PRO A 11 -8.26 -20.56 6.26
CA PRO A 11 -8.07 -21.63 7.22
C PRO A 11 -9.18 -21.49 8.28
N PRO A 12 -9.73 -22.61 8.78
CA PRO A 12 -10.63 -22.56 9.93
C PRO A 12 -9.97 -21.81 11.09
N ASP A 13 -10.77 -21.17 11.94
CA ASP A 13 -10.29 -20.42 13.11
C ASP A 13 -9.26 -21.26 13.91
N GLY A 14 -7.99 -20.85 13.84
CA GLY A 14 -6.88 -21.53 14.53
C GLY A 14 -5.82 -22.20 13.64
N GLU A 15 -5.95 -22.20 12.31
CA GLU A 15 -4.90 -22.74 11.44
C GLU A 15 -3.87 -21.67 11.01
N GLU A 16 -2.65 -21.85 11.51
CA GLU A 16 -1.47 -21.03 11.30
C GLU A 16 -0.91 -21.20 9.87
N GLU A 17 -0.87 -20.11 9.09
CA GLU A 17 -0.25 -20.12 7.76
C GLU A 17 1.28 -20.03 7.88
N ASN A 18 1.98 -21.10 7.50
CA ASN A 18 3.42 -21.08 7.15
C ASN A 18 3.62 -20.28 5.85
N MET A 19 3.37 -18.98 5.88
CA MET A 19 3.62 -18.08 4.76
C MET A 19 5.09 -17.67 4.73
N HIS A 20 5.81 -18.10 3.70
CA HIS A 20 7.15 -17.58 3.43
C HIS A 20 7.05 -16.18 2.82
N PHE A 21 7.35 -15.14 3.62
CA PHE A 21 7.44 -13.77 3.12
C PHE A 21 8.76 -13.56 2.38
N SER A 22 8.70 -12.83 1.27
CA SER A 22 9.86 -12.43 0.49
C SER A 22 9.56 -11.10 -0.20
N GLU A 23 10.55 -10.23 -0.32
CA GLU A 23 10.39 -9.00 -1.08
C GLU A 23 10.15 -9.33 -2.55
N ARG A 24 9.06 -8.82 -3.12
CA ARG A 24 8.70 -9.07 -4.52
C ARG A 24 7.72 -8.04 -5.06
N THR A 25 7.80 -7.83 -6.36
CA THR A 25 6.80 -7.08 -7.12
C THR A 25 6.27 -7.95 -8.25
N PHE A 26 4.96 -8.02 -8.41
CA PHE A 26 4.33 -8.82 -9.48
C PHE A 26 3.00 -8.20 -9.92
N LYS A 27 2.40 -8.80 -10.96
CA LYS A 27 1.05 -8.48 -11.43
C LYS A 27 0.08 -9.56 -11.00
N ASP A 28 -1.06 -9.18 -10.43
CA ASP A 28 -2.14 -10.13 -10.18
C ASP A 28 -2.92 -10.46 -11.46
N ALA A 29 -3.87 -11.38 -11.36
CA ALA A 29 -4.72 -11.80 -12.49
C ALA A 29 -5.60 -10.66 -13.06
N LEU A 30 -5.78 -9.57 -12.32
CA LEU A 30 -6.56 -8.39 -12.71
C LEU A 30 -5.67 -7.23 -13.21
N GLY A 31 -4.36 -7.44 -13.29
CA GLY A 31 -3.37 -6.46 -13.74
C GLY A 31 -2.94 -5.44 -12.70
N ALA A 32 -3.39 -5.57 -11.44
CA ALA A 32 -2.92 -4.74 -10.33
C ALA A 32 -1.43 -4.98 -10.10
N THR A 33 -0.69 -3.93 -9.72
CA THR A 33 0.69 -4.11 -9.25
C THR A 33 0.64 -4.48 -7.78
N VAL A 34 1.19 -5.64 -7.42
CA VAL A 34 1.34 -6.07 -6.04
C VAL A 34 2.80 -5.88 -5.63
N ILE A 35 3.03 -5.19 -4.52
CA ILE A 35 4.36 -5.02 -3.92
C ILE A 35 4.29 -5.59 -2.51
N GLN A 36 5.14 -6.57 -2.22
CA GLN A 36 5.35 -7.12 -0.88
C GLN A 36 6.77 -6.76 -0.45
N SER A 37 6.90 -6.11 0.71
CA SER A 37 8.18 -5.67 1.26
C SER A 37 8.16 -5.73 2.78
N ARG A 38 9.35 -5.80 3.37
CA ARG A 38 9.49 -5.66 4.82
C ARG A 38 9.39 -4.17 5.18
N LEU A 39 8.59 -3.85 6.19
CA LEU A 39 8.57 -2.51 6.77
C LEU A 39 9.84 -2.26 7.57
N GLY A 40 10.39 -1.05 7.42
CA GLY A 40 11.60 -0.63 8.11
C GLY A 40 11.57 0.86 8.44
N LEU A 41 12.65 1.31 9.11
CA LEU A 41 12.84 2.74 9.34
C LEU A 41 13.01 3.48 8.00
N PRO A 42 12.55 4.73 7.88
CA PRO A 42 12.70 5.50 6.66
C PRO A 42 14.18 5.63 6.23
N GLN A 43 14.47 5.27 4.98
CA GLN A 43 15.83 5.35 4.42
C GLN A 43 16.09 6.63 3.60
N GLY A 44 15.11 7.54 3.56
CA GLY A 44 15.15 8.74 2.71
C GLY A 44 14.53 8.50 1.34
N ARG A 45 14.45 9.58 0.52
CA ARG A 45 13.86 9.52 -0.82
C ARG A 45 14.91 9.14 -1.87
N GLN A 46 14.62 8.10 -2.66
CA GLN A 46 15.42 7.67 -3.81
C GLN A 46 15.02 8.40 -5.11
N GLY A 47 13.82 8.98 -5.14
CA GLY A 47 13.41 9.91 -6.21
C GLY A 47 12.88 9.21 -7.45
N TYR A 48 12.35 7.99 -7.31
CA TYR A 48 11.81 7.24 -8.44
C TYR A 48 10.61 7.92 -9.09
N GLU A 49 9.92 8.83 -8.40
CA GLU A 49 8.85 9.62 -9.02
C GLU A 49 9.34 10.44 -10.23
N LYS A 50 10.63 10.78 -10.29
CA LYS A 50 11.21 11.58 -11.37
C LYS A 50 11.21 10.87 -12.72
N LEU A 51 10.96 9.56 -12.75
CA LEU A 51 10.76 8.78 -13.98
C LEU A 51 9.43 9.13 -14.68
N LEU A 52 8.50 9.79 -14.00
CA LEU A 52 7.24 10.28 -14.56
C LEU A 52 7.26 11.81 -14.67
N PHE A 53 6.68 12.33 -15.74
CA PHE A 53 6.40 13.75 -15.89
C PHE A 53 5.53 14.26 -14.73
N PRO A 54 5.73 15.50 -14.25
CA PRO A 54 4.80 16.15 -13.33
C PRO A 54 3.35 16.12 -13.82
N GLY A 55 2.38 16.09 -12.89
CA GLY A 55 0.95 16.00 -13.24
C GLY A 55 0.48 17.11 -14.19
N ILE A 56 0.98 18.33 -14.01
CA ILE A 56 0.66 19.47 -14.90
C ILE A 56 1.08 19.23 -16.35
N GLU A 57 2.23 18.58 -16.59
CA GLU A 57 2.76 18.31 -17.93
C GLU A 57 1.95 17.24 -18.68
N VAL A 58 1.16 16.44 -17.96
CA VAL A 58 0.28 15.41 -18.53
C VAL A 58 -1.20 15.79 -18.46
N GLY A 59 -1.51 17.07 -18.23
CA GLY A 59 -2.90 17.57 -18.18
C GLY A 59 -3.69 17.13 -16.95
N LEU A 60 -2.98 16.87 -15.83
CA LEU A 60 -3.53 16.49 -14.53
C LEU A 60 -3.11 17.51 -13.46
N ALA A 61 -3.46 18.79 -13.67
CA ALA A 61 -3.24 19.84 -12.67
C ALA A 61 -3.86 19.45 -11.32
N GLY A 62 -3.11 19.62 -10.21
CA GLY A 62 -3.53 19.20 -8.87
C GLY A 62 -3.33 17.71 -8.56
N TRP A 63 -2.84 16.91 -9.52
CA TRP A 63 -2.45 15.52 -9.29
C TRP A 63 -0.95 15.40 -9.10
N GLN A 64 -0.55 14.57 -8.14
CA GLN A 64 0.83 14.34 -7.73
C GLN A 64 1.26 12.92 -8.06
N ARG A 65 2.56 12.71 -8.20
CA ARG A 65 3.18 11.39 -8.34
C ARG A 65 3.22 10.74 -6.96
N SER A 66 2.27 9.83 -6.74
CA SER A 66 2.07 9.11 -5.49
C SER A 66 2.70 7.73 -5.59
N HIS A 67 3.45 7.36 -4.56
CA HIS A 67 3.98 6.01 -4.42
C HIS A 67 2.97 5.12 -3.72
N SER A 68 2.95 3.85 -4.11
CA SER A 68 2.25 2.83 -3.32
C SER A 68 3.04 2.46 -2.07
N GLN A 69 4.38 2.45 -2.18
CA GLN A 69 5.32 2.31 -1.07
C GLN A 69 6.43 3.35 -1.25
N GLY A 70 6.34 4.45 -0.51
CA GLY A 70 7.33 5.53 -0.52
C GLY A 70 8.46 5.31 0.49
N GLY A 71 9.47 6.18 0.49
CA GLY A 71 10.62 6.10 1.40
C GLY A 71 10.26 6.13 2.90
N GLY A 72 9.06 6.58 3.26
CA GLY A 72 8.53 6.50 4.63
C GLY A 72 8.28 5.08 5.12
N THR A 73 8.17 4.09 4.23
CA THR A 73 7.91 2.68 4.59
C THR A 73 9.18 1.87 4.90
N GLY A 74 10.36 2.48 4.71
CA GLY A 74 11.66 1.79 4.74
C GLY A 74 12.01 1.05 3.45
N PHE A 75 11.06 0.96 2.51
CA PHE A 75 11.24 0.40 1.17
C PHE A 75 10.60 1.33 0.12
N GLU A 76 11.40 2.18 -0.53
CA GLU A 76 10.88 2.97 -1.65
C GLU A 76 10.86 2.12 -2.92
N SER A 77 9.66 1.86 -3.46
CA SER A 77 9.54 1.10 -4.70
C SER A 77 9.54 2.03 -5.93
N PRO A 78 10.27 1.68 -7.02
CA PRO A 78 10.10 2.32 -8.32
C PRO A 78 8.79 1.90 -9.00
N HIS A 79 8.12 0.87 -8.49
CA HIS A 79 6.90 0.33 -9.07
C HIS A 79 5.65 0.98 -8.47
N ALA A 80 4.54 0.86 -9.20
CA ALA A 80 3.23 1.34 -8.77
C ALA A 80 3.16 2.83 -8.37
N ILE A 81 3.99 3.69 -8.98
CA ILE A 81 3.84 5.14 -8.90
C ILE A 81 2.68 5.55 -9.81
N ARG A 82 1.70 6.28 -9.26
CA ARG A 82 0.48 6.71 -9.96
C ARG A 82 0.22 8.19 -9.75
N TYR A 83 -0.52 8.80 -10.68
CA TYR A 83 -1.06 10.13 -10.42
C TYR A 83 -2.22 9.98 -9.46
N ALA A 84 -2.15 10.66 -8.32
CA ALA A 84 -3.25 10.76 -7.35
C ALA A 84 -3.53 12.23 -7.04
N PRO A 85 -4.76 12.61 -6.65
CA PRO A 85 -5.03 13.94 -6.12
C PRO A 85 -4.08 14.30 -4.97
N GLU A 86 -3.75 15.58 -4.85
CA GLU A 86 -2.88 16.07 -3.76
C GLU A 86 -3.37 15.62 -2.37
N GLU A 87 -4.67 15.70 -2.11
CA GLU A 87 -5.25 15.25 -0.84
C GLU A 87 -4.97 13.75 -0.57
N VAL A 88 -5.11 12.90 -1.58
CA VAL A 88 -4.81 11.47 -1.47
C VAL A 88 -3.34 11.25 -1.13
N ASN A 89 -2.44 11.90 -1.86
CA ASN A 89 -1.00 11.71 -1.67
C ASN A 89 -0.50 12.28 -0.34
N GLN A 90 -0.91 13.49 0.01
CA GLN A 90 -0.40 14.19 1.19
C GLN A 90 -1.15 13.79 2.46
N GLN A 91 -2.48 13.85 2.46
CA GLN A 91 -3.27 13.66 3.69
C GLN A 91 -3.45 12.19 3.99
N PHE A 92 -3.95 11.40 3.04
CA PHE A 92 -4.33 10.02 3.33
C PHE A 92 -3.15 9.05 3.29
N GLN A 93 -2.29 9.15 2.29
CA GLN A 93 -1.11 8.29 2.20
C GLN A 93 0.00 8.76 3.15
N ARG A 94 0.59 9.93 2.91
CA ARG A 94 1.78 10.39 3.66
C ARG A 94 1.50 10.68 5.13
N LEU A 95 0.49 11.49 5.44
CA LEU A 95 0.19 11.91 6.82
C LEU A 95 -0.71 10.93 7.58
N GLY A 96 -1.45 10.08 6.87
CA GLY A 96 -2.30 9.03 7.42
C GLY A 96 -1.58 7.68 7.47
N ILE A 97 -1.71 6.88 6.41
CA ILE A 97 -1.29 5.48 6.39
C ILE A 97 0.22 5.33 6.62
N GLU A 98 1.08 6.02 5.85
CA GLU A 98 2.54 5.89 6.00
C GLU A 98 3.04 6.35 7.38
N ARG A 99 2.40 7.38 7.97
CA ARG A 99 2.70 7.77 9.35
C ARG A 99 2.37 6.65 10.33
N TYR A 100 1.17 6.07 10.23
CA TYR A 100 0.77 4.96 11.07
C TYR A 100 1.71 3.75 10.92
N LEU A 101 2.12 3.41 9.70
CA LEU A 101 3.08 2.33 9.44
C LEU A 101 4.44 2.59 10.10
N ARG A 102 4.93 3.83 10.10
CA ARG A 102 6.17 4.19 10.83
C ARG A 102 6.02 4.02 12.33
N GLU A 103 4.89 4.47 12.90
CA GLU A 103 4.60 4.27 14.32
C GLU A 103 4.56 2.76 14.67
N LEU A 104 4.02 1.90 13.80
CA LEU A 104 4.07 0.45 14.00
C LEU A 104 5.50 -0.11 13.99
N VAL A 105 6.37 0.37 13.10
CA VAL A 105 7.78 -0.05 13.06
C VAL A 105 8.52 0.36 14.34
N GLU A 106 8.20 1.52 14.90
CA GLU A 106 8.79 2.02 16.15
C GLU A 106 8.30 1.25 17.38
N LEU A 107 7.04 0.80 17.38
CA LEU A 107 6.40 0.15 18.52
C LEU A 107 6.48 -1.38 18.52
N LYS A 108 6.81 -2.01 17.39
CA LYS A 108 6.81 -3.48 17.29
C LYS A 108 7.84 -4.11 18.25
N PRO A 109 7.58 -5.32 18.79
CA PRO A 109 8.59 -6.10 19.47
C PRO A 109 9.83 -6.37 18.59
N SER A 110 11.00 -6.50 19.20
CA SER A 110 12.26 -6.76 18.49
C SER A 110 12.25 -8.09 17.73
N ASP A 111 11.51 -9.08 18.23
CA ASP A 111 11.37 -10.42 17.65
C ASP A 111 10.24 -10.54 16.61
N THR A 112 9.58 -9.43 16.28
CA THR A 112 8.49 -9.38 15.31
C THR A 112 8.90 -8.62 14.05
N GLU A 113 8.64 -9.19 12.89
CA GLU A 113 8.76 -8.52 11.60
C GLU A 113 7.40 -8.01 11.15
N LEU A 114 7.39 -6.88 10.45
CA LEU A 114 6.18 -6.37 9.80
C LEU A 114 6.40 -6.38 8.29
N TRP A 115 5.43 -6.91 7.57
CA TRP A 115 5.44 -7.03 6.12
C TRP A 115 4.27 -6.25 5.53
N LEU A 116 4.58 -5.31 4.64
CA LEU A 116 3.59 -4.52 3.92
C LEU A 116 3.34 -5.14 2.55
N THR A 117 2.08 -5.44 2.27
CA THR A 117 1.60 -5.73 0.92
C THR A 117 0.76 -4.55 0.43
N THR A 118 1.08 -3.99 -0.73
CA THR A 118 0.21 -3.05 -1.43
C THR A 118 -0.28 -3.62 -2.75
N VAL A 119 -1.55 -3.39 -3.07
CA VAL A 119 -2.19 -3.77 -4.34
C VAL A 119 -2.70 -2.50 -4.99
N THR A 120 -2.14 -2.15 -6.14
CA THR A 120 -2.40 -0.85 -6.77
C THR A 120 -2.95 -1.00 -8.18
N MET A 121 -4.11 -0.40 -8.41
CA MET A 121 -4.80 -0.36 -9.69
C MET A 121 -4.86 1.05 -10.27
N SER A 122 -4.90 1.10 -11.60
CA SER A 122 -5.13 2.33 -12.36
C SER A 122 -6.49 2.35 -13.03
N HIS A 123 -6.97 3.55 -13.33
CA HIS A 123 -8.07 3.70 -14.27
C HIS A 123 -7.63 3.19 -15.65
N PRO A 124 -8.52 2.51 -16.41
CA PRO A 124 -8.17 1.91 -17.70
C PRO A 124 -7.45 2.89 -18.64
N ARG A 125 -6.34 2.44 -19.22
CA ARG A 125 -5.53 3.21 -20.19
C ARG A 125 -4.96 4.52 -19.64
N THR A 126 -4.78 4.65 -18.33
CA THR A 126 -4.14 5.83 -17.70
C THR A 126 -3.20 5.40 -16.57
N LEU A 127 -2.39 6.34 -16.07
CA LEU A 127 -1.63 6.20 -14.84
C LEU A 127 -2.32 6.82 -13.62
N ARG A 128 -3.58 7.25 -13.72
CA ARG A 128 -4.34 7.75 -12.57
C ARG A 128 -4.63 6.60 -11.62
N LEU A 129 -4.40 6.84 -10.34
CA LEU A 129 -4.74 5.93 -9.25
C LEU A 129 -6.25 5.70 -9.27
N LYS A 130 -6.65 4.44 -9.31
CA LYS A 130 -8.05 4.01 -9.13
C LYS A 130 -8.26 3.50 -7.71
N GLU A 131 -7.34 2.65 -7.27
CA GLU A 131 -7.44 1.98 -5.98
C GLU A 131 -6.03 1.62 -5.50
N ILE A 132 -5.82 1.75 -4.21
CA ILE A 132 -4.71 1.13 -3.51
C ILE A 132 -5.24 0.44 -2.26
N GLN A 133 -4.80 -0.79 -2.04
CA GLN A 133 -5.02 -1.53 -0.81
C GLN A 133 -3.69 -1.73 -0.09
N TYR A 134 -3.74 -1.64 1.23
CA TYR A 134 -2.62 -1.85 2.15
C TYR A 134 -3.00 -3.00 3.07
N ARG A 135 -2.09 -3.95 3.25
CA ARG A 135 -2.18 -4.99 4.26
C ARG A 135 -0.85 -5.10 4.98
N VAL A 136 -0.89 -5.10 6.30
CA VAL A 136 0.27 -5.38 7.15
C VAL A 136 0.09 -6.74 7.80
N ASP A 137 1.07 -7.60 7.60
CA ASP A 137 1.20 -8.88 8.28
C ASP A 137 2.34 -8.78 9.31
N ALA A 138 2.08 -9.23 10.53
CA ALA A 138 3.11 -9.38 11.56
C ALA A 138 3.60 -10.83 11.58
N VAL A 139 4.92 -11.02 11.57
CA VAL A 139 5.56 -12.33 11.51
C VAL A 139 6.45 -12.51 12.73
N LYS A 140 6.23 -13.59 13.49
CA LYS A 140 7.01 -13.94 14.69
C LYS A 140 7.16 -15.46 14.76
N ASN A 141 8.38 -15.95 14.94
CA ASN A 141 8.69 -17.39 15.00
C ASN A 141 8.14 -18.21 13.81
N GLY A 142 8.14 -17.63 12.60
CA GLY A 142 7.59 -18.25 11.39
C GLY A 142 6.06 -18.18 11.26
N LEU A 143 5.36 -17.73 12.31
CA LEU A 143 3.91 -17.56 12.29
C LEU A 143 3.56 -16.16 11.80
N SER A 144 2.55 -16.05 10.94
CA SER A 144 2.07 -14.78 10.40
C SER A 144 0.63 -14.48 10.76
N ARG A 145 0.33 -13.20 11.01
CA ARG A 145 -1.03 -12.73 11.27
C ARG A 145 -1.28 -11.39 10.63
N LYS A 146 -2.45 -11.22 10.01
CA LYS A 146 -2.95 -9.92 9.56
C LYS A 146 -3.14 -8.98 10.74
N PHE A 147 -2.54 -7.81 10.64
CA PHE A 147 -2.53 -6.81 11.70
C PHE A 147 -3.32 -5.55 11.33
N PHE A 148 -3.25 -5.12 10.07
CA PHE A 148 -3.92 -3.92 9.60
C PHE A 148 -4.28 -4.04 8.11
N GLU A 149 -5.47 -3.59 7.74
CA GLU A 149 -5.86 -3.39 6.34
C GLU A 149 -6.43 -1.98 6.15
N ALA A 150 -6.09 -1.35 5.02
CA ALA A 150 -6.71 -0.10 4.58
C ALA A 150 -6.81 -0.05 3.06
N SER A 151 -7.75 0.74 2.54
CA SER A 151 -7.87 1.00 1.11
C SER A 151 -8.26 2.45 0.85
N ILE A 152 -7.81 2.95 -0.30
CA ILE A 152 -8.20 4.23 -0.85
C ILE A 152 -8.70 3.98 -2.27
N GLU A 153 -9.95 4.33 -2.53
CA GLU A 153 -10.55 4.33 -3.86
C GLU A 153 -10.70 5.77 -4.36
N VAL A 154 -10.33 6.01 -5.62
CA VAL A 154 -10.45 7.31 -6.29
C VAL A 154 -11.34 7.13 -7.52
N SER A 155 -12.38 7.96 -7.63
CA SER A 155 -13.30 7.91 -8.77
C SER A 155 -12.63 8.36 -10.08
N ASP A 156 -13.20 7.93 -11.22
CA ASP A 156 -12.68 8.26 -12.55
C ASP A 156 -13.07 9.68 -13.01
N GLN A 157 -12.72 10.68 -12.21
CA GLN A 157 -12.92 12.09 -12.50
C GLN A 157 -11.59 12.82 -12.37
N ARG A 158 -11.28 13.74 -13.29
CA ARG A 158 -10.02 14.50 -13.22
C ARG A 158 -10.10 15.69 -12.27
N ILE A 159 -11.28 16.30 -12.22
CA ILE A 159 -11.57 17.49 -11.40
C ILE A 159 -12.42 17.00 -10.23
N ASN A 160 -11.99 17.30 -9.00
CA ASN A 160 -12.68 16.96 -7.75
C ASN A 160 -13.15 15.49 -7.69
N PRO A 161 -12.26 14.51 -7.88
CA PRO A 161 -12.67 13.11 -7.78
C PRO A 161 -13.17 12.80 -6.38
N LYS A 162 -14.24 12.02 -6.30
CA LYS A 162 -14.65 11.36 -5.06
C LYS A 162 -13.53 10.43 -4.59
N VAL A 163 -13.20 10.53 -3.30
CA VAL A 163 -12.26 9.64 -2.61
C VAL A 163 -13.02 8.88 -1.53
N ILE A 164 -12.80 7.57 -1.44
CA ILE A 164 -13.37 6.69 -0.41
C ILE A 164 -12.21 6.02 0.32
N ILE A 165 -12.28 5.99 1.65
CA ILE A 165 -11.25 5.39 2.49
C ILE A 165 -11.91 4.35 3.39
N HIS A 166 -11.29 3.18 3.47
CA HIS A 166 -11.65 2.17 4.44
C HIS A 166 -10.40 1.78 5.23
N ALA A 167 -10.52 1.67 6.54
CA ALA A 167 -9.45 1.18 7.41
C ALA A 167 -10.05 0.21 8.42
N THR A 168 -9.39 -0.92 8.64
CA THR A 168 -9.81 -1.95 9.58
C THR A 168 -8.58 -2.38 10.38
N PRO A 169 -8.43 -1.87 11.62
CA PRO A 169 -7.42 -2.40 12.53
C PRO A 169 -7.88 -3.77 13.02
N PHE A 170 -6.98 -4.77 13.00
CA PHE A 170 -7.27 -6.06 13.64
C PHE A 170 -6.86 -5.96 15.10
N MET A 171 -7.81 -5.62 15.98
CA MET A 171 -7.58 -5.59 17.43
C MET A 171 -7.49 -7.02 17.98
N LYS A 172 -6.32 -7.66 17.90
CA LYS A 172 -6.00 -8.82 18.75
C LYS A 172 -4.51 -8.82 19.06
N THR A 173 -4.19 -8.87 20.36
CA THR A 173 -2.85 -9.11 20.88
C THR A 173 -2.27 -10.42 20.32
N PHE A 174 -0.97 -10.38 20.01
CA PHE A 174 -0.14 -11.58 19.92
C PHE A 174 0.13 -12.12 21.33
#